data_AF-A0A1G6Z5F1-F1
#
_entry.id   AF-A0A1G6Z5F1-F1
#
_cell.length_a   1.000
_cell.length_b   1.000
_cell.length_c   1.000
_cell.angle_alpha   90.00
_cell.angle_beta   90.00
_cell.angle_gamma   90.00
#
_symmetry.space_group_name_H-M   'P 1'
#
loop_
_entity.id
_entity.type
_entity.pdbx_description
1 polymer ?
#
loop_
_entity_poly.entity_id
_entity_poly.type
_entity_poly.pdbx_seq_one_letter_code
_entity_poly.pdbx_strand_id
1 'polypeptide(L)'
;MSELEREQAQRRAARITAFREELDELRREQVLQLSEAQEQAVTAHHRQLLTHYRQTLDIDADARARQLSLGMRLASLFGALALAAGLFFLFYQFWGLFDAIAQVAILLGSTLGSLLLCFWLQARDTSGYYAKLAAVLAFVCFVLNLSMLGQIFNITPSDKALVPWGALALLLAYQCRQRLLLVVALLCFGLFVAARLGDWAGWHWWSLGERPELFLPLAALLLVPQWLDQRRYPGFAACYRVVGLLYLLAPVLVLSYWGSGSYLDWSTGWIEAFYQTLGFVLAGLTIWLGIRRGWGDVVNTGLVFALIMLFAKLFDWWWQLLPRYLFFLLLGLIAVLLLVVLQRWRRSAPGGAQ
;
A
#
# COMPACT_ATOMS: atom_id res chain seq x y z
N MET A 1 17.95 16.81 -10.32
CA MET A 1 18.28 15.36 -10.31
C MET A 1 17.04 14.58 -9.95
N SER A 2 16.71 13.54 -10.71
CA SER A 2 15.44 12.83 -10.57
C SER A 2 15.52 11.78 -9.45
N GLU A 3 14.45 11.60 -8.66
CA GLU A 3 14.34 10.45 -7.72
C GLU A 3 14.60 9.09 -8.39
N LEU A 4 14.35 9.02 -9.71
CA LEU A 4 14.66 7.87 -10.57
C LEU A 4 16.17 7.56 -10.59
N GLU A 5 17.03 8.58 -10.71
CA GLU A 5 18.49 8.42 -10.64
C GLU A 5 18.93 7.97 -9.25
N ARG A 6 18.31 8.49 -8.18
CA ARG A 6 18.55 8.05 -6.80
C ARG A 6 18.17 6.58 -6.59
N GLU A 7 16.97 6.16 -7.01
CA GLU A 7 16.54 4.75 -6.91
C GLU A 7 17.41 3.82 -7.76
N GLN A 8 17.80 4.22 -8.97
CA GLN A 8 18.69 3.44 -9.82
C GLN A 8 20.08 3.28 -9.22
N ALA A 9 20.66 4.36 -8.68
CA ALA A 9 21.93 4.34 -7.97
C ALA A 9 21.84 3.49 -6.69
N GLN A 10 20.73 3.54 -5.95
CA GLN A 10 20.48 2.63 -4.82
C GLN A 10 20.43 1.16 -5.24
N ARG A 11 19.72 0.83 -6.33
CA ARG A 11 19.70 -0.53 -6.89
C ARG A 11 21.07 -0.97 -7.38
N ARG A 12 21.90 -0.05 -7.88
CA ARG A 12 23.27 -0.36 -8.31
C ARG A 12 24.18 -0.59 -7.10
N ALA A 13 24.10 0.23 -6.07
CA ALA A 13 24.81 0.02 -4.81
C ALA A 13 24.44 -1.33 -4.18
N ALA A 14 23.16 -1.69 -4.17
CA ALA A 14 22.69 -3.01 -3.72
C ALA A 14 23.32 -4.18 -4.48
N ARG A 15 23.39 -4.07 -5.81
CA ARG A 15 24.03 -5.08 -6.66
C ARG A 15 25.53 -5.20 -6.40
N ILE A 16 26.21 -4.09 -6.09
CA ILE A 16 27.63 -4.10 -5.72
C ILE A 16 27.85 -4.85 -4.41
N THR A 17 26.99 -4.62 -3.41
CA THR A 17 27.07 -5.35 -2.13
C THR A 17 26.82 -6.85 -2.35
N ALA A 18 25.76 -7.22 -3.05
CA ALA A 18 25.45 -8.62 -3.35
C ALA A 18 26.56 -9.30 -4.16
N PHE A 19 27.15 -8.59 -5.13
CA PHE A 19 28.30 -9.12 -5.89
C PHE A 19 29.53 -9.37 -5.01
N ARG A 20 29.81 -8.49 -4.04
CA ARG A 20 30.93 -8.69 -3.12
C ARG A 20 30.69 -9.90 -2.20
N GLU A 21 29.47 -10.03 -1.68
CA GLU A 21 29.07 -11.18 -0.85
C GLU A 21 29.22 -12.50 -1.63
N GLU A 22 28.74 -12.54 -2.87
CA GLU A 22 28.87 -13.69 -3.76
C GLU A 22 30.34 -14.00 -4.10
N LEU A 23 31.14 -12.98 -4.37
CA LEU A 23 32.56 -13.16 -4.70
C LEU A 23 33.35 -13.73 -3.51
N ASP A 24 33.01 -13.31 -2.28
CA ASP A 24 33.57 -13.87 -1.05
C ASP A 24 33.13 -15.32 -0.81
N GLU A 25 31.93 -15.71 -1.26
CA GLU A 25 31.41 -17.07 -1.19
C GLU A 25 32.10 -17.98 -2.23
N LEU A 26 32.19 -17.54 -3.48
CA LEU A 26 32.93 -18.23 -4.55
C LEU A 26 34.43 -18.40 -4.24
N ARG A 27 35.04 -17.43 -3.53
CA ARG A 27 36.41 -17.54 -3.04
C ARG A 27 36.54 -18.61 -1.96
N ARG A 28 35.58 -18.69 -1.04
CA ARG A 28 35.54 -19.71 0.02
C ARG A 28 35.33 -21.12 -0.56
N GLU A 29 34.50 -21.23 -1.60
CA GLU A 29 34.27 -22.48 -2.32
C GLU A 29 35.40 -22.84 -3.31
N GLN A 30 36.42 -21.99 -3.44
CA GLN A 30 37.56 -22.14 -4.36
C GLN A 30 37.17 -22.26 -5.85
N VAL A 31 35.94 -21.86 -6.21
CA VAL A 31 35.41 -21.89 -7.58
C VAL A 31 36.01 -20.77 -8.43
N LEU A 32 36.17 -19.58 -7.84
CA LEU A 32 36.71 -18.42 -8.50
C LEU A 32 37.75 -17.72 -7.60
N GLN A 33 38.99 -17.64 -8.08
CA GLN A 33 40.04 -16.83 -7.46
C GLN A 33 40.50 -15.79 -8.46
N LEU A 34 40.15 -14.54 -8.21
CA LEU A 34 40.71 -13.42 -8.94
C LEU A 34 42.17 -13.24 -8.55
N SER A 35 43.00 -12.80 -9.49
CA SER A 35 44.36 -12.36 -9.15
C SER A 35 44.30 -11.12 -8.26
N GLU A 36 45.31 -10.89 -7.42
CA GLU A 36 45.37 -9.70 -6.55
C GLU A 36 45.16 -8.39 -7.34
N ALA A 37 45.72 -8.31 -8.55
CA ALA A 37 45.55 -7.15 -9.42
C ALA A 37 44.09 -6.95 -9.87
N GLN A 38 43.36 -8.03 -10.17
CA GLN A 38 41.95 -7.96 -10.55
C GLN A 38 41.06 -7.62 -9.36
N GLU A 39 41.32 -8.19 -8.19
CA GLU A 39 40.57 -7.91 -6.95
C GLU A 39 40.73 -6.43 -6.55
N GLN A 40 41.95 -5.89 -6.64
CA GLN A 40 42.22 -4.48 -6.40
C GLN A 40 41.50 -3.57 -7.41
N ALA A 41 41.53 -3.91 -8.71
CA ALA A 41 40.87 -3.13 -9.75
C ALA A 41 39.34 -3.07 -9.55
N VAL A 42 38.70 -4.22 -9.28
CA VAL A 42 37.26 -4.31 -9.03
C VAL A 42 36.88 -3.56 -7.74
N THR A 43 37.68 -3.72 -6.69
CA THR A 43 37.44 -3.04 -5.41
C THR A 43 37.57 -1.53 -5.54
N ALA A 44 38.60 -1.05 -6.26
CA ALA A 44 38.82 0.36 -6.54
C ALA A 44 37.67 0.97 -7.35
N HIS A 45 37.23 0.30 -8.42
CA HIS A 45 36.09 0.72 -9.23
C HIS A 45 34.80 0.82 -8.39
N HIS A 46 34.48 -0.21 -7.61
CA HIS A 46 33.31 -0.19 -6.73
C HIS A 46 33.40 0.91 -5.66
N ARG A 47 34.58 1.14 -5.08
CA ARG A 47 34.79 2.20 -4.10
C ARG A 47 34.58 3.57 -4.72
N GLN A 48 35.13 3.83 -5.91
CA GLN A 48 34.93 5.09 -6.63
C GLN A 48 33.46 5.33 -6.97
N LEU A 49 32.74 4.31 -7.44
CA LEU A 49 31.32 4.40 -7.75
C LEU A 49 30.46 4.71 -6.51
N LEU A 50 30.74 4.04 -5.39
CA LEU A 50 30.03 4.27 -4.12
C LEU A 50 30.35 5.65 -3.54
N THR A 51 31.59 6.12 -3.64
CA THR A 51 31.97 7.49 -3.24
C THR A 51 31.23 8.52 -4.08
N HIS A 52 31.12 8.31 -5.40
CA HIS A 52 30.34 9.17 -6.29
C HIS A 52 28.87 9.20 -5.89
N TYR A 53 28.26 8.04 -5.59
CA TYR A 53 26.87 7.99 -5.12
C TYR A 53 26.67 8.67 -3.76
N ARG A 54 27.62 8.56 -2.83
CA ARG A 54 27.57 9.27 -1.55
C ARG A 54 27.66 10.79 -1.75
N GLN A 55 28.64 11.26 -2.52
CA GLN A 55 28.88 12.70 -2.71
C GLN A 55 27.80 13.40 -3.53
N THR A 56 27.28 12.74 -4.58
CA THR A 56 26.36 13.37 -5.52
C THR A 56 24.90 13.12 -5.15
N LEU A 57 24.57 11.96 -4.58
CA LEU A 57 23.18 11.52 -4.39
C LEU A 57 22.77 11.32 -2.92
N ASP A 58 23.70 11.46 -1.96
CA ASP A 58 23.48 11.22 -0.53
C ASP A 58 22.90 9.82 -0.25
N ILE A 59 23.45 8.81 -0.95
CA ILE A 59 22.99 7.42 -0.86
C ILE A 59 23.82 6.66 0.18
N ASP A 60 23.17 6.27 1.26
CA ASP A 60 23.76 5.36 2.25
C ASP A 60 23.86 3.93 1.69
N ALA A 61 25.10 3.45 1.57
CA ALA A 61 25.43 2.15 0.98
C ALA A 61 25.14 0.93 1.90
N ASP A 62 24.78 1.14 3.17
CA ASP A 62 24.70 0.06 4.16
C ASP A 62 23.32 -0.59 4.29
N ALA A 63 23.28 -1.92 4.42
CA ALA A 63 22.06 -2.68 4.68
C ALA A 63 21.39 -2.28 6.02
N ARG A 64 22.17 -1.86 7.02
CA ARG A 64 21.66 -1.26 8.28
C ARG A 64 20.96 0.08 8.04
N ALA A 65 21.43 0.90 7.11
CA ALA A 65 20.75 2.13 6.71
C ALA A 65 19.41 1.86 5.99
N ARG A 66 19.27 0.71 5.30
CA ARG A 66 17.96 0.28 4.76
C ARG A 66 16.96 -0.09 5.85
N GLN A 67 17.38 -0.83 6.88
CA GLN A 67 16.52 -1.15 8.03
C GLN A 67 16.17 0.11 8.83
N LEU A 68 17.13 1.01 9.03
CA LEU A 68 16.91 2.34 9.63
C LEU A 68 15.98 3.21 8.77
N SER A 69 16.08 3.17 7.44
CA SER A 69 15.19 3.96 6.57
C SER A 69 13.77 3.39 6.49
N LEU A 70 13.56 2.08 6.63
CA LEU A 70 12.25 1.49 6.85
C LEU A 70 11.68 1.88 8.21
N GLY A 71 12.49 1.79 9.27
CA GLY A 71 12.13 2.26 10.61
C GLY A 71 11.77 3.75 10.62
N MET A 72 12.53 4.58 9.91
CA MET A 72 12.26 6.02 9.77
C MET A 72 10.99 6.29 8.96
N ARG A 73 10.72 5.55 7.88
CA ARG A 73 9.45 5.65 7.12
C ARG A 73 8.24 5.22 7.94
N LEU A 74 8.38 4.17 8.76
CA LEU A 74 7.32 3.73 9.66
C LEU A 74 7.12 4.75 10.79
N ALA A 75 8.19 5.20 11.44
CA ALA A 75 8.12 6.23 12.47
C ALA A 75 7.55 7.54 11.93
N SER A 76 7.87 7.92 10.69
CA SER A 76 7.31 9.10 10.04
C SER A 76 5.84 8.94 9.70
N LEU A 77 5.43 7.76 9.25
CA LEU A 77 4.03 7.44 8.99
C LEU A 77 3.22 7.49 10.28
N PHE A 78 3.70 6.82 11.33
CA PHE A 78 3.08 6.84 12.65
C PHE A 78 3.07 8.24 13.25
N GLY A 79 4.16 9.01 13.09
CA GLY A 79 4.23 10.40 13.50
C GLY A 79 3.24 11.28 12.75
N ALA A 80 3.10 11.11 11.43
CA ALA A 80 2.11 11.82 10.62
C ALA A 80 0.68 11.48 11.03
N LEU A 81 0.39 10.18 11.24
CA LEU A 81 -0.91 9.70 11.72
C LEU A 81 -1.20 10.19 13.13
N ALA A 82 -0.22 10.20 14.03
CA ALA A 82 -0.34 10.70 15.39
C ALA A 82 -0.57 12.21 15.41
N LEU A 83 0.13 12.97 14.56
CA LEU A 83 -0.11 14.41 14.39
C LEU A 83 -1.51 14.67 13.82
N ALA A 84 -1.94 13.89 12.83
CA ALA A 84 -3.27 13.98 12.25
C ALA A 84 -4.37 13.70 13.29
N ALA A 85 -4.22 12.61 14.06
CA ALA A 85 -5.13 12.25 15.14
C ALA A 85 -5.11 13.29 16.27
N GLY A 86 -3.92 13.75 16.69
CA GLY A 86 -3.76 14.78 17.70
C GLY A 86 -4.45 16.09 17.30
N LEU A 87 -4.30 16.50 16.03
CA LEU A 87 -5.03 17.65 15.49
C LEU A 87 -6.55 17.41 15.53
N PHE A 88 -7.02 16.25 15.05
CA PHE A 88 -8.44 15.89 15.10
C PHE A 88 -9.01 15.98 16.53
N PHE A 89 -8.33 15.40 17.51
CA PHE A 89 -8.75 15.43 18.91
C PHE A 89 -8.67 16.82 19.53
N LEU A 90 -7.66 17.62 19.17
CA LEU A 90 -7.54 19.01 19.59
C LEU A 90 -8.76 19.80 19.12
N PHE A 91 -9.12 19.67 17.85
CA PHE A 91 -10.33 20.31 17.32
C PHE A 91 -11.55 19.82 18.10
N TYR A 92 -11.79 18.51 18.18
CA TYR A 92 -12.96 17.95 18.86
C TYR A 92 -13.10 18.40 20.33
N GLN A 93 -11.98 18.47 21.08
CA GLN A 93 -11.98 18.84 22.49
C GLN A 93 -12.30 20.32 22.73
N PHE A 94 -11.75 21.22 21.92
CA PHE A 94 -11.85 22.67 22.14
C PHE A 94 -12.90 23.34 21.24
N TRP A 95 -13.48 22.63 20.26
CA TRP A 95 -14.37 23.21 19.24
C TRP A 95 -15.53 24.01 19.83
N GLY A 96 -16.19 23.45 20.84
CA GLY A 96 -17.37 24.06 21.46
C GLY A 96 -17.08 25.33 22.26
N LEU A 97 -15.82 25.69 22.48
CA LEU A 97 -15.42 26.90 23.22
C LEU A 97 -15.25 28.13 22.32
N PHE A 98 -15.16 27.93 21.00
CA PHE A 98 -14.94 29.02 20.04
C PHE A 98 -16.27 29.51 19.45
N ASP A 99 -16.34 30.80 19.13
CA ASP A 99 -17.45 31.34 18.36
C ASP A 99 -17.35 30.96 16.87
N ALA A 100 -18.42 31.15 16.10
CA ALA A 100 -18.45 30.74 14.70
C ALA A 100 -17.37 31.43 13.84
N ILE A 101 -17.05 32.70 14.13
CA ILE A 101 -16.05 33.45 13.37
C ILE A 101 -14.65 32.88 13.63
N ALA A 102 -14.29 32.64 14.89
CA ALA A 102 -13.02 32.03 15.26
C ALA A 102 -12.92 30.60 14.70
N GLN A 103 -13.99 29.81 14.77
CA GLN A 103 -14.03 28.47 14.18
C GLN A 103 -13.72 28.50 12.68
N VAL A 104 -14.41 29.35 11.92
CA VAL A 104 -14.18 29.48 10.47
C VAL A 104 -12.76 29.99 10.19
N ALA A 105 -12.27 30.98 10.95
CA ALA A 105 -10.92 31.52 10.80
C ALA A 105 -9.83 30.47 11.08
N ILE A 106 -9.98 29.67 12.13
CA ILE A 106 -9.04 28.59 12.49
C ILE A 106 -9.04 27.50 11.41
N LEU A 107 -10.21 27.10 10.88
CA LEU A 107 -10.30 26.09 9.83
C LEU A 107 -9.67 26.56 8.52
N LEU A 108 -10.02 27.78 8.08
CA LEU A 108 -9.42 28.36 6.88
C LEU A 108 -7.92 28.58 7.05
N GLY A 109 -7.51 29.14 8.18
CA GLY A 109 -6.12 29.42 8.51
C GLY A 109 -5.26 28.15 8.59
N SER A 110 -5.76 27.10 9.25
CA SER A 110 -5.04 25.82 9.35
C SER A 110 -4.92 25.11 7.99
N THR A 111 -5.98 25.16 7.17
CA THR A 111 -5.98 24.53 5.83
C THR A 111 -5.05 25.27 4.87
N LEU A 112 -5.22 26.59 4.74
CA LEU A 112 -4.36 27.40 3.86
C LEU A 112 -2.92 27.46 4.37
N GLY A 113 -2.73 27.61 5.68
CA GLY A 113 -1.41 27.65 6.31
C GLY A 113 -0.64 26.35 6.11
N SER A 114 -1.27 25.19 6.30
CA SER A 114 -0.63 23.89 6.07
C SER A 114 -0.33 23.63 4.58
N LEU A 115 -1.20 24.09 3.67
CA LEU A 115 -0.96 24.00 2.22
C LEU A 115 0.19 24.91 1.76
N LEU A 116 0.24 26.15 2.25
CA LEU A 116 1.36 27.07 2.00
C LEU A 116 2.67 26.54 2.58
N LEU A 117 2.61 25.98 3.80
CA LEU A 117 3.76 25.32 4.43
C LEU A 117 4.26 24.15 3.56
N CYS A 118 3.34 23.36 3.00
CA CYS A 118 3.69 22.27 2.09
C CYS A 118 4.45 22.77 0.87
N PHE A 119 3.97 23.82 0.19
CA PHE A 119 4.66 24.38 -0.98
C PHE A 119 5.99 25.04 -0.62
N TRP A 120 6.05 25.73 0.51
CA TRP A 120 7.29 26.34 1.00
C TRP A 120 8.35 25.29 1.34
N LEU A 121 7.96 24.21 2.03
CA LEU A 121 8.84 23.07 2.31
C LEU A 121 9.26 22.37 1.03
N GLN A 122 8.35 22.22 0.06
CA GLN A 122 8.70 21.63 -1.24
C GLN A 122 9.74 22.46 -2.01
N ALA A 123 9.71 23.79 -1.89
CA ALA A 123 10.70 24.67 -2.52
C ALA A 123 12.07 24.62 -1.84
N ARG A 124 12.13 24.32 -0.54
CA ARG A 124 13.37 24.31 0.25
C ARG A 124 14.00 22.93 0.46
N ASP A 125 13.18 21.87 0.48
CA ASP A 125 13.62 20.53 0.84
C ASP A 125 13.99 19.69 -0.40
N THR A 126 15.29 19.39 -0.54
CA THR A 126 15.84 18.52 -1.59
C THR A 126 15.59 17.03 -1.35
N SER A 127 15.21 16.65 -0.12
CA SER A 127 14.85 15.27 0.24
C SER A 127 13.36 14.98 -0.03
N GLY A 128 12.51 16.00 0.04
CA GLY A 128 11.06 15.91 -0.12
C GLY A 128 10.34 15.20 1.02
N TYR A 129 11.04 14.86 2.11
CA TYR A 129 10.46 14.14 3.25
C TYR A 129 9.52 15.05 4.06
N TYR A 130 9.96 16.26 4.38
CA TYR A 130 9.12 17.20 5.15
C TYR A 130 7.93 17.69 4.32
N ALA A 131 8.11 17.84 3.01
CA ALA A 131 7.02 18.12 2.08
C ALA A 131 5.93 17.03 2.12
N LYS A 132 6.31 15.75 2.19
CA LYS A 132 5.35 14.62 2.31
C LYS A 132 4.60 14.62 3.66
N LEU A 133 5.25 15.04 4.75
CA LEU A 133 4.57 15.19 6.05
C LEU A 133 3.59 16.38 6.02
N ALA A 134 4.03 17.52 5.48
CA ALA A 134 3.18 18.70 5.36
C ALA A 134 1.99 18.47 4.42
N ALA A 135 2.15 17.68 3.36
CA ALA A 135 1.05 17.29 2.47
C ALA A 135 -0.02 16.45 3.21
N VAL A 136 0.39 15.53 4.08
CA VAL A 136 -0.55 14.76 4.92
C VAL A 136 -1.26 15.67 5.90
N LEU A 137 -0.53 16.58 6.55
CA LEU A 137 -1.12 17.56 7.45
C LEU A 137 -2.14 18.44 6.72
N ALA A 138 -1.80 18.95 5.54
CA ALA A 138 -2.70 19.76 4.72
C ALA A 138 -3.97 19.01 4.31
N PHE A 139 -3.82 17.75 3.91
CA PHE A 139 -4.96 16.89 3.62
C PHE A 139 -5.87 16.69 4.85
N VAL A 140 -5.29 16.41 6.02
CA VAL A 140 -6.06 16.21 7.26
C VAL A 140 -6.77 17.48 7.69
N CYS A 141 -6.09 18.64 7.66
CA CYS A 141 -6.71 19.94 7.92
C CYS A 141 -7.89 20.19 6.98
N PHE A 142 -7.76 19.84 5.70
CA PHE A 142 -8.83 20.01 4.72
C PHE A 142 -10.03 19.10 4.98
N VAL A 143 -9.80 17.83 5.32
CA VAL A 143 -10.87 16.88 5.70
C VAL A 143 -11.61 17.38 6.94
N LEU A 144 -10.86 17.82 7.96
CA LEU A 144 -11.41 18.43 9.17
C LEU A 144 -12.22 19.68 8.86
N ASN A 145 -11.70 20.56 8.01
CA ASN A 145 -12.38 21.78 7.59
C ASN A 145 -13.75 21.49 6.97
N LEU A 146 -13.80 20.62 5.96
CA LEU A 146 -15.06 20.30 5.31
C LEU A 146 -16.06 19.61 6.28
N SER A 147 -15.57 18.71 7.13
CA SER A 147 -16.40 18.02 8.12
C SER A 147 -16.96 18.96 9.19
N MET A 148 -16.13 19.83 9.76
CA MET A 148 -16.50 20.75 10.84
C MET A 148 -17.39 21.89 10.33
N LEU A 149 -17.12 22.44 9.14
CA LEU A 149 -18.02 23.39 8.49
C LEU A 149 -19.39 22.77 8.21
N GLY A 150 -19.42 21.51 7.77
CA GLY A 150 -20.67 20.77 7.61
C GLY A 150 -21.49 20.71 8.90
N GLN A 151 -20.84 20.48 10.04
CA GLN A 151 -21.51 20.49 11.35
C GLN A 151 -21.97 21.90 11.76
N ILE A 152 -21.12 22.92 11.60
CA ILE A 152 -21.46 24.32 11.94
C ILE A 152 -22.71 24.79 11.18
N PHE A 153 -22.75 24.52 9.87
CA PHE A 153 -23.83 24.95 9.00
C PHE A 153 -24.96 23.92 8.89
N ASN A 154 -24.93 22.86 9.71
CA ASN A 154 -25.92 21.79 9.73
C ASN A 154 -26.18 21.16 8.34
N ILE A 155 -25.12 21.02 7.55
CA ILE A 155 -25.15 20.37 6.23
C ILE A 155 -25.12 18.86 6.45
N THR A 156 -26.10 18.17 5.88
CA THR A 156 -26.19 16.71 5.94
C THR A 156 -24.97 16.05 5.29
N PRO A 157 -24.32 15.05 5.93
CA PRO A 157 -23.25 14.29 5.32
C PRO A 157 -23.66 13.69 3.97
N SER A 158 -22.81 13.82 2.95
CA SER A 158 -23.05 13.31 1.60
C SER A 158 -21.78 12.72 1.02
N ASP A 159 -21.96 11.69 0.20
CA ASP A 159 -20.98 11.08 -0.70
C ASP A 159 -20.18 12.11 -1.52
N LYS A 160 -20.77 13.25 -1.86
CA LYS A 160 -20.12 14.33 -2.63
C LYS A 160 -18.89 14.89 -1.93
N ALA A 161 -18.79 14.79 -0.60
CA ALA A 161 -17.60 15.23 0.16
C ALA A 161 -16.35 14.42 -0.19
N LEU A 162 -16.50 13.18 -0.70
CA LEU A 162 -15.38 12.34 -1.12
C LEU A 162 -14.65 12.90 -2.35
N VAL A 163 -15.34 13.65 -3.22
CA VAL A 163 -14.76 14.24 -4.43
C VAL A 163 -13.70 15.30 -4.11
N PRO A 164 -13.97 16.36 -3.32
CA PRO A 164 -12.96 17.34 -2.98
C PRO A 164 -11.81 16.72 -2.16
N TRP A 165 -12.10 15.77 -1.27
CA TRP A 165 -11.04 15.04 -0.54
C TRP A 165 -10.15 14.26 -1.50
N GLY A 166 -10.73 13.45 -2.38
CA GLY A 166 -9.99 12.69 -3.38
C GLY A 166 -9.20 13.58 -4.33
N ALA A 167 -9.77 14.71 -4.77
CA ALA A 167 -9.11 15.67 -5.65
C ALA A 167 -7.89 16.31 -5.00
N LEU A 168 -8.02 16.81 -3.76
CA LEU A 168 -6.88 17.39 -3.04
C LEU A 168 -5.80 16.34 -2.78
N ALA A 169 -6.19 15.14 -2.33
CA ALA A 169 -5.25 14.03 -2.11
C ALA A 169 -4.49 13.67 -3.39
N LEU A 170 -5.18 13.63 -4.54
CA LEU A 170 -4.57 13.34 -5.84
C LEU A 170 -3.58 14.43 -6.25
N LEU A 171 -3.98 15.69 -6.15
CA LEU A 171 -3.12 16.83 -6.48
C LEU A 171 -1.85 16.84 -5.63
N LEU A 172 -2.00 16.69 -4.31
CA LEU A 172 -0.87 16.60 -3.38
C LEU A 172 -0.02 15.34 -3.62
N ALA A 173 -0.63 14.21 -3.97
CA ALA A 173 0.10 13.00 -4.28
C ALA A 173 1.03 13.18 -5.48
N TYR A 174 0.53 13.75 -6.58
CA TYR A 174 1.35 13.98 -7.78
C TYR A 174 2.37 15.10 -7.58
N GLN A 175 2.01 16.15 -6.85
CA GLN A 175 2.89 17.28 -6.58
C GLN A 175 4.06 16.88 -5.64
N CYS A 176 3.76 16.16 -4.55
CA CYS A 176 4.74 15.73 -3.54
C CYS A 176 5.29 14.32 -3.78
N ARG A 177 4.88 13.66 -4.87
CA ARG A 177 5.23 12.26 -5.23
C ARG A 177 4.97 11.27 -4.10
N GLN A 178 3.84 11.42 -3.43
CA GLN A 178 3.51 10.66 -2.23
C GLN A 178 2.55 9.51 -2.52
N ARG A 179 3.00 8.29 -2.24
CA ARG A 179 2.22 7.06 -2.47
C ARG A 179 0.99 6.95 -1.56
N LEU A 180 1.09 7.39 -0.31
CA LEU A 180 -0.02 7.30 0.66
C LEU A 180 -1.21 8.14 0.22
N LEU A 181 -0.98 9.41 -0.13
CA LEU A 181 -2.06 10.29 -0.61
C LEU A 181 -2.67 9.81 -1.91
N LEU A 182 -1.90 9.14 -2.78
CA LEU A 182 -2.44 8.49 -3.97
C LEU A 182 -3.42 7.38 -3.58
N VAL A 183 -3.04 6.51 -2.64
CA VAL A 183 -3.93 5.44 -2.16
C VAL A 183 -5.20 6.05 -1.57
N VAL A 184 -5.09 7.09 -0.73
CA VAL A 184 -6.24 7.80 -0.16
C VAL A 184 -7.13 8.38 -1.26
N ALA A 185 -6.55 9.03 -2.28
CA ALA A 185 -7.30 9.56 -3.41
C ALA A 185 -8.08 8.47 -4.14
N LEU A 186 -7.43 7.34 -4.46
CA LEU A 186 -8.05 6.20 -5.12
C LEU A 186 -9.16 5.56 -4.26
N LEU A 187 -8.99 5.54 -2.93
CA LEU A 187 -10.01 5.11 -1.98
C LEU A 187 -11.23 6.05 -1.99
N CYS A 188 -11.01 7.36 -1.88
CA CYS A 188 -12.09 8.35 -1.93
C CYS A 188 -12.87 8.31 -3.26
N PHE A 189 -12.17 8.28 -4.40
CA PHE A 189 -12.83 8.21 -5.71
C PHE A 189 -13.57 6.88 -5.91
N GLY A 190 -13.02 5.76 -5.46
CA GLY A 190 -13.71 4.48 -5.58
C GLY A 190 -14.94 4.41 -4.68
N LEU A 191 -14.87 4.90 -3.44
CA LEU A 191 -16.05 5.05 -2.58
C LEU A 191 -17.11 5.95 -3.21
N PHE A 192 -16.72 7.06 -3.83
CA PHE A 192 -17.64 7.95 -4.53
C PHE A 192 -18.33 7.26 -5.73
N VAL A 193 -17.58 6.54 -6.56
CA VAL A 193 -18.14 5.82 -7.71
C VAL A 193 -19.06 4.69 -7.23
N ALA A 194 -18.64 3.93 -6.21
CA ALA A 194 -19.50 2.91 -5.61
C ALA A 194 -20.79 3.53 -5.05
N ALA A 195 -20.72 4.72 -4.41
CA ALA A 195 -21.89 5.43 -3.90
C ALA A 195 -22.84 5.81 -5.03
N ARG A 196 -22.30 6.30 -6.15
CA ARG A 196 -23.09 6.66 -7.34
C ARG A 196 -23.75 5.46 -8.00
N LEU A 197 -23.04 4.34 -8.08
CA LEU A 197 -23.62 3.10 -8.61
C LEU A 197 -24.71 2.57 -7.65
N GLY A 198 -24.53 2.74 -6.34
CA GLY A 198 -25.56 2.44 -5.33
C GLY A 198 -26.80 3.31 -5.49
N ASP A 199 -26.63 4.64 -5.62
CA ASP A 199 -27.72 5.58 -5.86
C ASP A 199 -28.51 5.21 -7.13
N TRP A 200 -27.82 4.83 -8.22
CA TRP A 200 -28.47 4.35 -9.45
C TRP A 200 -29.23 3.04 -9.27
N ALA A 201 -28.75 2.16 -8.40
CA ALA A 201 -29.43 0.93 -8.03
C ALA A 201 -30.58 1.16 -7.01
N GLY A 202 -30.83 2.42 -6.60
CA GLY A 202 -31.89 2.79 -5.65
C GLY A 202 -31.49 2.68 -4.18
N TRP A 203 -30.21 2.48 -3.90
CA TRP A 203 -29.67 2.32 -2.54
C TRP A 203 -29.00 3.59 -2.05
N HIS A 204 -29.09 3.87 -0.76
CA HIS A 204 -28.45 5.05 -0.19
C HIS A 204 -26.98 4.79 0.12
N TRP A 205 -26.13 5.81 0.01
CA TRP A 205 -24.67 5.70 0.22
C TRP A 205 -24.25 5.08 1.57
N TRP A 206 -25.09 5.12 2.61
CA TRP A 206 -24.82 4.46 3.90
C TRP A 206 -24.82 2.92 3.79
N SER A 207 -25.55 2.37 2.82
CA SER A 207 -25.65 0.92 2.56
C SER A 207 -24.53 0.38 1.66
N LEU A 208 -23.47 1.15 1.41
CA LEU A 208 -22.32 0.72 0.61
C LEU A 208 -21.69 -0.60 1.09
N GLY A 209 -21.70 -0.84 2.40
CA GLY A 209 -21.19 -2.09 2.99
C GLY A 209 -22.10 -3.29 2.77
N GLU A 210 -23.39 -3.07 2.51
CA GLU A 210 -24.37 -4.14 2.29
C GLU A 210 -24.24 -4.75 0.89
N ARG A 211 -23.78 -3.95 -0.09
CA ARG A 211 -23.67 -4.33 -1.51
C ARG A 211 -22.23 -4.17 -2.02
N PRO A 212 -21.29 -5.03 -1.59
CA PRO A 212 -19.88 -4.89 -1.93
C PRO A 212 -19.58 -5.09 -3.43
N GLU A 213 -20.49 -5.70 -4.21
CA GLU A 213 -20.31 -5.87 -5.67
C GLU A 213 -20.13 -4.55 -6.43
N LEU A 214 -20.63 -3.44 -5.90
CA LEU A 214 -20.51 -2.11 -6.49
C LEU A 214 -19.05 -1.65 -6.62
N PHE A 215 -18.13 -2.26 -5.87
CA PHE A 215 -16.71 -1.99 -5.97
C PHE A 215 -16.01 -2.77 -7.10
N LEU A 216 -16.58 -3.87 -7.60
CA LEU A 216 -15.93 -4.72 -8.62
C LEU A 216 -15.59 -3.98 -9.92
N PRO A 217 -16.42 -3.06 -10.46
CA PRO A 217 -16.05 -2.29 -11.65
C PRO A 217 -14.78 -1.45 -11.48
N LEU A 218 -14.45 -1.06 -10.24
CA LEU A 218 -13.26 -0.28 -9.92
C LEU A 218 -11.97 -1.10 -10.02
N ALA A 219 -12.05 -2.42 -10.18
CA ALA A 219 -10.92 -3.25 -10.56
C ALA A 219 -10.29 -2.82 -11.89
N ALA A 220 -11.00 -2.07 -12.74
CA ALA A 220 -10.44 -1.45 -13.94
C ALA A 220 -9.21 -0.54 -13.63
N LEU A 221 -9.06 -0.05 -12.39
CA LEU A 221 -7.86 0.68 -11.95
C LEU A 221 -6.57 -0.12 -12.13
N LEU A 222 -6.63 -1.45 -12.17
CA LEU A 222 -5.49 -2.33 -12.48
C LEU A 222 -4.88 -2.06 -13.86
N LEU A 223 -5.71 -1.62 -14.81
CA LEU A 223 -5.33 -1.40 -16.20
C LEU A 223 -4.76 0.00 -16.43
N VAL A 224 -5.07 0.97 -15.55
CA VAL A 224 -4.66 2.38 -15.68
C VAL A 224 -3.14 2.55 -15.90
N PRO A 225 -2.24 1.86 -15.17
CA PRO A 225 -0.80 1.98 -15.39
C PRO A 225 -0.30 1.40 -16.72
N GLN A 226 -1.15 0.69 -17.48
CA GLN A 226 -0.79 0.19 -18.81
C GLN A 226 -1.10 1.23 -19.90
N TRP A 227 -1.98 2.18 -19.61
CA TRP A 227 -2.45 3.20 -20.56
C TRP A 227 -1.75 4.55 -20.33
N LEU A 228 -1.34 4.81 -19.08
CA LEU A 228 -0.64 6.03 -18.69
C LEU A 228 0.83 5.73 -18.39
N ASP A 229 1.74 6.44 -19.06
CA ASP A 229 3.17 6.30 -18.78
C ASP A 229 3.53 6.96 -17.43
N GLN A 230 3.64 6.12 -16.40
CA GLN A 230 3.98 6.54 -15.05
C GLN A 230 5.49 6.44 -14.75
N ARG A 231 6.36 6.36 -15.77
CA ARG A 231 7.82 6.29 -15.58
C ARG A 231 8.35 7.40 -14.67
N ARG A 232 7.76 8.59 -14.71
CA ARG A 232 8.17 9.75 -13.89
C ARG A 232 7.89 9.59 -12.39
N TYR A 233 7.00 8.68 -11.98
CA TYR A 233 6.52 8.53 -10.60
C TYR A 233 6.78 7.11 -10.06
N PRO A 234 7.91 6.87 -9.38
CA PRO A 234 8.28 5.53 -8.95
C PRO A 234 7.29 4.98 -7.90
N GLY A 235 6.71 3.82 -8.22
CA GLY A 235 5.79 3.08 -7.34
C GLY A 235 4.32 3.50 -7.41
N PHE A 236 3.95 4.50 -8.22
CA PHE A 236 2.54 4.85 -8.43
C PHE A 236 1.78 3.71 -9.11
N ALA A 237 2.41 3.09 -10.11
CA ALA A 237 1.86 1.94 -10.81
C ALA A 237 1.53 0.78 -9.86
N ALA A 238 2.33 0.60 -8.81
CA ALA A 238 2.06 -0.39 -7.77
C ALA A 238 0.80 -0.02 -6.96
N CYS A 239 0.66 1.26 -6.54
CA CYS A 239 -0.53 1.72 -5.82
C CYS A 239 -1.83 1.50 -6.61
N TYR A 240 -1.85 1.86 -7.90
CA TYR A 240 -3.02 1.61 -8.77
C TYR A 240 -3.37 0.12 -8.85
N ARG A 241 -2.37 -0.75 -8.95
CA ARG A 241 -2.58 -2.20 -8.98
C ARG A 241 -3.08 -2.74 -7.65
N VAL A 242 -2.46 -2.36 -6.54
CA VAL A 242 -2.86 -2.86 -5.21
C VAL A 242 -4.27 -2.40 -4.87
N VAL A 243 -4.61 -1.13 -5.11
CA VAL A 243 -5.96 -0.61 -4.85
C VAL A 243 -7.00 -1.22 -5.82
N GLY A 244 -6.65 -1.40 -7.09
CA GLY A 244 -7.53 -2.12 -8.03
C GLY A 244 -7.78 -3.57 -7.62
N LEU A 245 -6.75 -4.26 -7.09
CA LEU A 245 -6.90 -5.62 -6.55
C LEU A 245 -7.75 -5.62 -5.28
N LEU A 246 -7.62 -4.60 -4.42
CA LEU A 246 -8.46 -4.44 -3.24
C LEU A 246 -9.93 -4.35 -3.64
N TYR A 247 -10.25 -3.53 -4.65
CA TYR A 247 -11.61 -3.40 -5.16
C TYR A 247 -12.15 -4.65 -5.86
N LEU A 248 -11.27 -5.54 -6.33
CA LEU A 248 -11.67 -6.83 -6.90
C LEU A 248 -11.86 -7.91 -5.83
N LEU A 249 -10.85 -8.10 -4.99
CA LEU A 249 -10.75 -9.23 -4.07
C LEU A 249 -11.48 -8.98 -2.75
N ALA A 250 -11.56 -7.74 -2.26
CA ALA A 250 -12.26 -7.46 -1.01
C ALA A 250 -13.77 -7.73 -1.12
N PRO A 251 -14.49 -7.29 -2.18
CA PRO A 251 -15.89 -7.67 -2.34
C PRO A 251 -16.11 -9.17 -2.45
N VAL A 252 -15.27 -9.86 -3.23
CA VAL A 252 -15.34 -11.30 -3.38
C VAL A 252 -15.11 -12.00 -2.05
N LEU A 253 -14.16 -11.51 -1.23
CA LEU A 253 -13.94 -12.01 0.12
C LEU A 253 -15.16 -11.81 1.01
N VAL A 254 -15.77 -10.62 1.02
CA VAL A 254 -16.95 -10.35 1.85
C VAL A 254 -18.13 -11.23 1.42
N LEU A 255 -18.42 -11.31 0.12
CA LEU A 255 -19.54 -12.11 -0.40
C LEU A 255 -19.33 -13.62 -0.27
N SER A 256 -18.08 -14.06 -0.12
CA SER A 256 -17.76 -15.46 0.12
C SER A 256 -18.23 -15.97 1.50
N TYR A 257 -18.53 -15.07 2.45
CA TYR A 257 -19.06 -15.39 3.78
C TYR A 257 -20.37 -14.67 4.11
N TRP A 258 -20.69 -13.62 3.36
CA TRP A 258 -21.89 -12.82 3.55
C TRP A 258 -22.69 -12.75 2.25
N GLY A 259 -23.18 -13.90 1.79
CA GLY A 259 -23.83 -14.03 0.49
C GLY A 259 -25.14 -13.24 0.34
N SER A 260 -25.78 -12.85 1.45
CA SER A 260 -27.02 -12.05 1.42
C SER A 260 -26.84 -10.65 0.83
N GLY A 261 -25.60 -10.16 0.77
CA GLY A 261 -25.27 -8.87 0.16
C GLY A 261 -25.21 -8.90 -1.37
N SER A 262 -25.31 -10.07 -2.01
CA SER A 262 -25.19 -10.19 -3.46
C SER A 262 -26.46 -9.75 -4.21
N TYR A 263 -26.30 -9.28 -5.45
CA TYR A 263 -27.42 -9.01 -6.36
C TYR A 263 -27.96 -10.28 -7.05
N LEU A 264 -27.31 -11.43 -6.86
CA LEU A 264 -27.72 -12.69 -7.46
C LEU A 264 -28.94 -13.28 -6.73
N ASP A 265 -29.97 -13.68 -7.48
CA ASP A 265 -31.21 -14.29 -6.97
C ASP A 265 -31.05 -15.77 -6.56
N TRP A 266 -29.83 -16.21 -6.21
CA TRP A 266 -29.56 -17.58 -5.79
C TRP A 266 -29.74 -17.74 -4.28
N SER A 267 -29.84 -18.98 -3.79
CA SER A 267 -29.80 -19.21 -2.35
C SER A 267 -28.44 -18.78 -1.79
N THR A 268 -28.43 -18.19 -0.59
CA THR A 268 -27.23 -17.65 0.07
C THR A 268 -26.05 -18.63 0.07
N GLY A 269 -26.28 -19.92 0.30
CA GLY A 269 -25.22 -20.94 0.29
C GLY A 269 -24.57 -21.16 -1.08
N TRP A 270 -25.35 -21.05 -2.18
CA TRP A 270 -24.80 -21.12 -3.55
C TRP A 270 -23.99 -19.87 -3.90
N ILE A 271 -24.43 -18.70 -3.44
CA ILE A 271 -23.72 -17.43 -3.62
C ILE A 271 -22.37 -17.49 -2.91
N GLU A 272 -22.35 -17.89 -1.64
CA GLU A 272 -21.12 -18.04 -0.87
C GLU A 272 -20.17 -19.03 -1.54
N ALA A 273 -20.65 -20.21 -1.95
CA ALA A 273 -19.84 -21.19 -2.66
C ALA A 273 -19.27 -20.64 -3.98
N PHE A 274 -20.07 -19.88 -4.73
CA PHE A 274 -19.62 -19.22 -5.96
C PHE A 274 -18.51 -18.20 -5.67
N TYR A 275 -18.69 -17.29 -4.71
CA TYR A 275 -17.66 -16.29 -4.40
C TYR A 275 -16.41 -16.88 -3.74
N GLN A 276 -16.54 -17.98 -2.97
CA GLN A 276 -15.39 -18.73 -2.46
C GLN A 276 -14.55 -19.32 -3.60
N THR A 277 -15.21 -20.02 -4.53
CA THR A 277 -14.50 -20.61 -5.70
C THR A 277 -13.91 -19.54 -6.60
N LEU A 278 -14.68 -18.48 -6.89
CA LEU A 278 -14.21 -17.33 -7.65
C LEU A 278 -13.01 -16.66 -6.99
N GLY A 279 -13.04 -16.50 -5.66
CA GLY A 279 -11.97 -15.87 -4.89
C GLY A 279 -10.64 -16.63 -5.00
N PHE A 280 -10.65 -17.95 -4.86
CA PHE A 280 -9.44 -18.76 -5.06
C PHE A 280 -8.93 -18.71 -6.51
N VAL A 281 -9.83 -18.74 -7.50
CA VAL A 281 -9.46 -18.62 -8.92
C VAL A 281 -8.83 -17.26 -9.20
N LEU A 282 -9.45 -16.16 -8.74
CA LEU A 282 -8.92 -14.80 -8.91
C LEU A 282 -7.59 -14.62 -8.17
N ALA A 283 -7.45 -15.15 -6.96
CA ALA A 283 -6.18 -15.11 -6.24
C ALA A 283 -5.07 -15.88 -6.99
N GLY A 284 -5.37 -17.05 -7.53
CA GLY A 284 -4.45 -17.81 -8.38
C GLY A 284 -4.05 -17.06 -9.66
N LEU A 285 -5.03 -16.46 -10.36
CA LEU A 285 -4.80 -15.67 -11.58
C LEU A 285 -3.96 -14.41 -11.30
N THR A 286 -4.19 -13.74 -10.19
CA THR A 286 -3.42 -12.54 -9.80
C THR A 286 -1.98 -12.90 -9.45
N ILE A 287 -1.75 -14.01 -8.74
CA ILE A 287 -0.41 -14.55 -8.48
C ILE A 287 0.29 -14.91 -9.80
N TRP A 288 -0.39 -15.66 -10.69
CA TRP A 288 0.16 -16.04 -11.99
C TRP A 288 0.52 -14.82 -12.86
N LEU A 289 -0.39 -13.84 -12.95
CA LEU A 289 -0.17 -12.60 -13.69
C LEU A 289 1.00 -11.81 -13.09
N GLY A 290 1.07 -11.74 -11.76
CA GLY A 290 2.14 -11.08 -11.03
C GLY A 290 3.51 -11.70 -11.31
N ILE A 291 3.61 -13.04 -11.32
CA ILE A 291 4.85 -13.76 -11.65
C ILE A 291 5.24 -13.51 -13.11
N ARG A 292 4.30 -13.66 -14.06
CA ARG A 292 4.57 -13.49 -15.50
C ARG A 292 5.04 -12.07 -15.85
N ARG A 293 4.52 -11.06 -15.16
CA ARG A 293 4.86 -9.64 -15.37
C ARG A 293 5.98 -9.13 -14.45
N GLY A 294 6.48 -9.94 -13.52
CA GLY A 294 7.47 -9.54 -12.53
C GLY A 294 6.97 -8.50 -11.53
N TRP A 295 5.67 -8.46 -11.24
CA TRP A 295 5.05 -7.50 -10.33
C TRP A 295 4.90 -8.10 -8.93
N GLY A 296 5.94 -7.93 -8.10
CA GLY A 296 5.95 -8.44 -6.72
C GLY A 296 4.77 -7.96 -5.88
N ASP A 297 4.34 -6.71 -6.04
CA ASP A 297 3.20 -6.15 -5.28
C ASP A 297 1.89 -6.91 -5.56
N VAL A 298 1.65 -7.28 -6.82
CA VAL A 298 0.45 -8.03 -7.24
C VAL A 298 0.48 -9.46 -6.70
N VAL A 299 1.64 -10.11 -6.74
CA VAL A 299 1.84 -11.44 -6.15
C VAL A 299 1.56 -11.41 -4.65
N ASN A 300 2.13 -10.44 -3.93
CA ASN A 300 1.96 -10.31 -2.50
C ASN A 300 0.51 -10.06 -2.11
N THR A 301 -0.20 -9.16 -2.82
CA THR A 301 -1.62 -8.92 -2.57
C THR A 301 -2.46 -10.18 -2.83
N GLY A 302 -2.24 -10.85 -3.97
CA GLY A 302 -2.95 -12.10 -4.29
C GLY A 302 -2.68 -13.20 -3.25
N LEU A 303 -1.44 -13.34 -2.78
CA LEU A 303 -1.06 -14.30 -1.76
C LEU A 303 -1.70 -14.00 -0.40
N VAL A 304 -1.72 -12.74 0.02
CA VAL A 304 -2.37 -12.31 1.27
C VAL A 304 -3.86 -12.65 1.24
N PHE A 305 -4.56 -12.31 0.15
CA PHE A 305 -5.97 -12.65 0.00
C PHE A 305 -6.23 -14.15 -0.07
N ALA A 306 -5.39 -14.91 -0.79
CA ALA A 306 -5.46 -16.38 -0.80
C ALA A 306 -5.31 -16.97 0.60
N LEU A 307 -4.35 -16.44 1.39
CA LEU A 307 -4.09 -16.89 2.75
C LEU A 307 -5.25 -16.56 3.69
N ILE A 308 -5.82 -15.36 3.59
CA ILE A 308 -7.00 -14.96 4.35
C ILE A 308 -8.19 -15.88 4.01
N MET A 309 -8.46 -16.12 2.72
CA MET A 309 -9.53 -17.01 2.30
C MET A 309 -9.33 -18.45 2.76
N LEU A 310 -8.12 -18.99 2.62
CA LEU A 310 -7.77 -20.33 3.09
C LEU A 310 -7.95 -20.42 4.61
N PHE A 311 -7.45 -19.45 5.36
CA PHE A 311 -7.59 -19.42 6.81
C PHE A 311 -9.06 -19.39 7.23
N ALA A 312 -9.86 -18.50 6.65
CA ALA A 312 -11.28 -18.41 6.95
C ALA A 312 -12.02 -19.70 6.58
N LYS A 313 -11.65 -20.38 5.49
CA LYS A 313 -12.27 -21.66 5.11
C LYS A 313 -11.91 -22.80 6.05
N LEU A 314 -10.65 -22.87 6.49
CA LEU A 314 -10.21 -23.83 7.50
C LEU A 314 -10.93 -23.62 8.84
N PHE A 315 -11.15 -22.35 9.21
CA PHE A 315 -11.93 -21.99 10.37
C PHE A 315 -13.36 -22.51 10.26
N ASP A 316 -14.08 -22.20 9.18
CA ASP A 316 -15.45 -22.67 8.96
C ASP A 316 -15.59 -24.20 9.05
N TRP A 317 -14.66 -24.94 8.45
CA TRP A 317 -14.71 -26.40 8.44
C TRP A 317 -14.44 -27.02 9.81
N TRP A 318 -13.44 -26.52 10.54
CA TRP A 318 -12.93 -27.22 11.72
C TRP A 318 -13.42 -26.64 13.04
N TRP A 319 -13.93 -25.40 13.05
CA TRP A 319 -14.34 -24.73 14.27
C TRP A 319 -15.51 -25.44 14.98
N GLN A 320 -16.44 -26.01 14.22
CA GLN A 320 -17.55 -26.79 14.79
C GLN A 320 -17.16 -28.23 15.11
N LEU A 321 -16.15 -28.78 14.42
CA LEU A 321 -15.75 -30.18 14.53
C LEU A 321 -14.72 -30.45 15.64
N LEU A 322 -13.94 -29.44 16.04
CA LEU A 322 -12.82 -29.60 16.99
C LEU A 322 -12.97 -28.71 18.22
N PRO A 323 -12.58 -29.19 19.42
CA PRO A 323 -12.31 -28.32 20.54
C PRO A 323 -11.25 -27.26 20.19
N ARG A 324 -11.41 -26.04 20.70
CA ARG A 324 -10.61 -24.86 20.31
C ARG A 324 -9.09 -25.10 20.38
N TYR A 325 -8.61 -25.82 21.40
CA TYR A 325 -7.18 -26.13 21.54
C TYR A 325 -6.66 -27.09 20.47
N LEU A 326 -7.46 -28.08 20.06
CA LEU A 326 -7.11 -29.01 18.98
C LEU A 326 -7.06 -28.32 17.62
N PHE A 327 -7.97 -27.37 17.38
CA PHE A 327 -7.95 -26.54 16.17
C PHE A 327 -6.61 -25.81 16.01
N PHE A 328 -6.16 -25.09 17.03
CA PHE A 328 -4.88 -24.36 16.98
C PHE A 328 -3.67 -25.29 16.86
N LEU A 329 -3.71 -26.46 17.51
CA LEU A 329 -2.63 -27.47 17.42
C LEU A 329 -2.54 -28.06 16.01
N LEU A 330 -3.67 -28.41 15.38
CA LEU A 330 -3.74 -28.89 14.00
C LEU A 330 -3.24 -27.86 13.01
N LEU A 331 -3.65 -26.59 13.17
CA LEU A 331 -3.20 -25.50 12.32
C LEU A 331 -1.67 -25.30 12.43
N GLY A 332 -1.12 -25.36 13.65
CA GLY A 332 0.32 -25.32 13.89
C GLY A 332 1.05 -26.50 13.25
N LEU A 333 0.52 -27.72 13.37
CA LEU A 333 1.11 -28.92 12.76
C LEU A 333 1.13 -28.83 11.23
N ILE A 334 0.04 -28.34 10.62
CA ILE A 334 -0.05 -28.14 9.17
C ILE A 334 0.95 -27.09 8.71
N ALA A 335 1.10 -25.98 9.44
CA ALA A 335 2.10 -24.97 9.13
C ALA A 335 3.53 -25.54 9.19
N VAL A 336 3.85 -26.35 10.21
CA VAL A 336 5.15 -27.03 10.33
C VAL A 336 5.35 -28.02 9.18
N LEU A 337 4.33 -28.83 8.85
CA LEU A 337 4.40 -29.77 7.73
C LEU A 337 4.60 -29.05 6.39
N LEU A 338 3.89 -27.96 6.14
CA LEU A 338 4.08 -27.11 4.97
C LEU A 338 5.51 -26.55 4.91
N LEU A 339 6.05 -26.08 6.04
CA LEU A 339 7.44 -25.64 6.10
C LEU A 339 8.42 -26.77 5.79
N VAL A 340 8.21 -27.97 6.31
CA VAL A 340 9.04 -29.14 6.01
C VAL A 340 8.95 -29.53 4.54
N VAL A 341 7.76 -29.54 3.95
CA VAL A 341 7.55 -29.85 2.52
C VAL A 341 8.19 -28.79 1.65
N LEU A 342 7.99 -27.50 1.95
CA LEU A 342 8.61 -26.40 1.22
C LEU A 342 10.14 -26.43 1.36
N GLN A 343 10.68 -26.73 2.55
CA GLN A 343 12.12 -26.93 2.72
C GLN A 343 12.63 -28.12 1.93
N ARG A 344 11.87 -29.23 1.87
CA ARG A 344 12.22 -30.40 1.07
C ARG A 344 12.20 -30.09 -0.41
N TRP A 345 11.17 -29.42 -0.91
CA TRP A 345 11.10 -28.99 -2.31
C TRP A 345 12.18 -27.97 -2.66
N ARG A 346 12.53 -27.07 -1.74
CA ARG A 346 13.69 -26.18 -1.91
C ARG A 346 14.99 -26.96 -2.03
N ARG A 347 15.15 -28.06 -1.27
CA ARG A 347 16.32 -28.94 -1.34
C ARG A 347 16.30 -29.87 -2.57
N SER A 348 15.12 -30.20 -3.08
CA SER A 348 14.91 -31.12 -4.21
C SER A 348 14.79 -30.41 -5.57
N ALA A 349 14.65 -29.08 -5.60
CA ALA A 349 14.69 -28.29 -6.82
C ALA A 349 16.10 -28.41 -7.44
N PRO A 350 16.24 -29.07 -8.60
CA PRO A 350 17.52 -29.08 -9.30
C PRO A 350 17.68 -27.71 -9.98
N GLY A 351 18.63 -26.90 -9.50
CA GLY A 351 19.05 -25.68 -10.21
C GLY A 351 18.99 -24.37 -9.41
N GLY A 352 19.65 -24.33 -8.26
CA GLY A 352 20.09 -23.07 -7.63
C GLY A 352 21.55 -23.12 -7.17
N ALA A 353 22.32 -24.09 -7.67
CA ALA A 353 23.77 -24.09 -7.67
C ALA A 353 24.20 -23.89 -9.12
N GLN A 354 24.45 -22.63 -9.47
CA GLN A 354 25.43 -22.15 -10.44
C GLN A 354 25.36 -20.63 -10.54
#